data_AF-A0A2S3Z4W0-F1
#
_entry.id   AF-A0A2S3Z4W0-F1
#
_cell.length_a   1.000
_cell.length_b   1.000
_cell.length_c   1.000
_cell.angle_alpha   90.00
_cell.angle_beta   90.00
_cell.angle_gamma   90.00
#
_symmetry.space_group_name_H-M   'P 1'
#
loop_
_entity.id
_entity.type
_entity.pdbx_description
1 polymer ?
#
loop_
_entity_poly.entity_id
_entity_poly.type
_entity_poly.pdbx_seq_one_letter_code
_entity_poly.pdbx_strand_id
1 'polypeptide(L)' 'MSTFGPQIEVAIARVRADIARLHGELTANGLVVWTGGNVSGRVPGADLFVIKPSGVDY' A
#
# COMPACT_ATOMS: atom_id res chain seq x y z
N MET A 1 -12.39 -0.50 14.67
CA MET A 1 -11.47 0.02 15.70
C MET A 1 -10.07 -0.38 15.31
N SER A 2 -9.15 0.58 15.25
CA SER A 2 -7.75 0.33 14.89
C SER A 2 -7.00 -0.27 16.07
N THR A 3 -6.20 -1.30 15.80
CA THR A 3 -5.52 -2.11 16.83
C THR A 3 -4.14 -1.52 17.21
N PHE A 4 -3.66 -0.49 16.51
CA PHE A 4 -2.32 0.08 16.73
C PHE A 4 -2.37 1.43 17.47
N GLY A 5 -1.23 1.82 18.05
CA GLY A 5 -1.07 3.13 18.68
C GLY A 5 -1.18 4.28 17.67
N PRO A 6 -1.57 5.51 18.10
CA PRO A 6 -1.89 6.62 17.20
C PRO A 6 -0.79 6.96 16.19
N GLN A 7 0.48 6.91 16.61
CA GLN A 7 1.62 7.19 15.75
C GLN A 7 1.75 6.17 14.60
N ILE A 8 1.51 4.90 14.90
CA ILE A 8 1.55 3.83 13.90
C ILE A 8 0.35 3.94 12.96
N GLU A 9 -0.83 4.30 13.46
CA GLU A 9 -2.00 4.54 12.61
C GLU A 9 -1.77 5.67 11.61
N VAL A 10 -1.19 6.78 12.05
CA VAL A 10 -0.80 7.88 11.16
C VAL A 10 0.23 7.42 10.13
N ALA A 11 1.22 6.62 10.54
CA ALA A 11 2.21 6.06 9.64
C ALA A 11 1.57 5.12 8.60
N ILE A 12 0.67 4.24 9.00
CA ILE A 12 -0.10 3.36 8.11
C ILE A 12 -0.90 4.20 7.10
N ALA A 13 -1.62 5.23 7.57
CA ALA A 13 -2.44 6.07 6.71
C ALA A 13 -1.60 6.80 5.65
N ARG A 14 -0.42 7.31 6.03
CA ARG A 14 0.54 7.94 5.10
C ARG A 14 1.02 6.96 4.04
N VAL A 15 1.50 5.78 4.47
CA VAL A 15 1.98 4.76 3.53
C VAL A 15 0.85 4.28 2.61
N ARG A 16 -0.40 4.15 3.09
CA ARG A 16 -1.56 3.83 2.23
C ARG A 16 -1.77 4.86 1.13
N ALA A 17 -1.68 6.15 1.45
CA ALA A 17 -1.81 7.22 0.46
C ALA A 17 -0.69 7.16 -0.58
N ASP A 18 0.55 6.92 -0.15
CA ASP A 18 1.70 6.79 -1.05
C ASP A 18 1.55 5.57 -1.98
N ILE A 19 1.14 4.42 -1.44
CA ILE A 19 0.92 3.19 -2.19
C ILE A 19 -0.19 3.36 -3.23
N ALA A 20 -1.29 4.03 -2.87
CA ALA A 20 -2.36 4.32 -3.82
C ALA A 20 -1.88 5.22 -4.97
N ARG A 21 -1.11 6.28 -4.65
CA ARG A 21 -0.53 7.17 -5.68
C ARG A 21 0.45 6.42 -6.59
N LEU A 22 1.38 5.66 -6.01
CA LEU A 22 2.35 4.87 -6.79
C LEU A 22 1.68 3.79 -7.65
N HIS A 23 0.60 3.18 -7.18
CA HIS A 23 -0.18 2.27 -8.01
C HIS A 23 -0.82 3.00 -9.21
N GLY A 24 -1.26 4.25 -9.02
CA GLY A 24 -1.69 5.13 -10.11
C GLY A 24 -0.59 5.34 -11.16
N GLU A 25 0.65 5.59 -10.73
CA GLU A 25 1.81 5.70 -11.63
C GLU A 25 2.07 4.40 -12.40
N LEU A 26 2.03 3.25 -11.74
CA LEU A 26 2.18 1.96 -12.41
C LEU A 26 1.11 1.74 -13.48
N THR A 27 -0.13 2.13 -13.19
CA THR A 27 -1.25 2.02 -14.12
C THR A 27 -1.08 2.97 -15.31
N ALA A 28 -0.75 4.24 -15.05
CA ALA A 28 -0.54 5.26 -16.08
C ALA A 28 0.61 4.91 -17.04
N ASN A 29 1.63 4.21 -16.54
CA ASN A 29 2.78 3.77 -17.33
C ASN A 29 2.61 2.36 -17.93
N GLY A 30 1.43 1.74 -17.84
CA GLY A 30 1.18 0.42 -18.42
C GLY A 30 1.95 -0.73 -17.76
N LEU A 31 2.37 -0.55 -16.51
CA LEU A 31 3.19 -1.51 -15.75
C LEU A 31 2.34 -2.50 -14.92
N VAL A 32 1.01 -2.40 -14.99
CA VAL A 32 0.07 -3.33 -14.35
C VAL A 32 -0.43 -4.32 -15.41
N VAL A 33 -0.07 -5.59 -15.25
CA VAL A 33 -0.44 -6.68 -16.18
C VAL A 33 -0.93 -7.88 -15.37
N TRP A 34 -2.20 -8.27 -15.54
CA TRP A 34 -2.84 -9.31 -14.72
C TRP A 34 -2.68 -9.00 -13.21
N THR A 35 -2.12 -9.92 -12.43
CA THR A 35 -1.80 -9.76 -11.01
C THR A 35 -0.44 -9.07 -10.77
N GLY A 36 0.23 -8.62 -11.83
CA GLY A 36 1.50 -7.89 -11.80
C GLY A 36 1.35 -6.39 -11.52
N GLY A 37 2.49 -5.69 -11.40
CA GLY A 37 2.52 -4.26 -11.04
C GLY A 37 2.33 -4.03 -9.53
N ASN A 38 3.07 -4.79 -8.73
CA ASN A 38 2.99 -4.73 -7.27
C ASN A 38 3.79 -3.56 -6.70
N VAL A 39 3.21 -2.93 -5.68
CA VAL A 39 3.89 -1.92 -4.87
C VAL A 39 3.48 -2.12 -3.41
N SER A 40 4.48 -2.10 -2.53
CA SER A 40 4.31 -2.22 -1.09
C SER A 40 5.25 -1.26 -0.37
N GLY A 41 4.89 -0.88 0.85
CA GLY A 41 5.61 0.11 1.64
C GLY A 41 5.74 -0.35 3.08
N ARG A 42 6.94 -0.23 3.64
CA ARG A 42 7.19 -0.46 5.06
C ARG A 42 6.56 0.67 5.87
N VAL A 43 5.89 0.33 6.97
CA VAL A 43 5.38 1.31 7.92
C VAL A 43 6.52 1.74 8.85
N PRO A 44 6.91 3.04 8.88
CA PRO A 44 7.93 3.50 9.79
C PRO A 44 7.56 3.23 11.26
N GLY A 45 8.51 2.68 12.02
CA GLY A 45 8.33 2.43 13.47
C GLY A 45 7.54 1.17 13.82
N ALA A 46 7.17 0.33 12.85
CA ALA A 46 6.52 -0.96 13.10
C ALA A 46 7.04 -2.04 12.12
N ASP A 47 6.97 -3.30 12.52
CA ASP A 47 7.25 -4.43 11.62
C ASP A 47 6.01 -4.77 10.77
N LEU A 48 5.57 -3.79 9.97
CA LEU A 48 4.37 -3.88 9.15
C LEU A 48 4.67 -3.43 7.72
N PHE A 49 3.90 -4.00 6.79
CA PHE A 49 3.83 -3.56 5.40
C PHE A 49 2.41 -3.19 5.02
N VAL A 50 2.27 -2.14 4.21
CA VAL A 50 1.06 -1.86 3.44
C VAL A 50 1.29 -2.35 2.02
N ILE A 51 0.35 -3.13 1.48
CA ILE A 51 0.42 -3.74 0.16
C ILE A 51 -0.86 -3.44 -0.61
N LYS A 52 -0.76 -3.23 -1.94
CA LYS A 52 -1.95 -3.19 -2.81
C LYS A 52 -2.53 -4.61 -2.97
N PRO A 53 -3.85 -4.79 -3.12
CA PRO A 53 -4.43 -6.10 -3.41
C PRO A 53 -4.02 -6.62 -4.81
N SER A 54 -3.92 -7.95 -4.92
CA SER A 54 -3.42 -8.67 -6.10
C SER A 54 -4.34 -8.63 -7.33
N GLY A 55 -5.49 -7.93 -7.26
CA GLY A 55 -6.48 -7.88 -8.35
C GLY A 55 -7.36 -9.13 -8.45
N VAL A 56 -7.41 -9.95 -7.39
CA VAL A 56 -8.35 -11.07 -7.22
C VAL A 56 -9.30 -10.77 -6.06
N ASP A 57 -10.51 -11.32 -6.11
CA ASP A 57 -11.46 -11.25 -5.00
C ASP A 57 -10.97 -12.15 -3.85
N TYR A 58 -11.11 -11.65 -2.61
CA TYR A 58 -10.71 -12.31 -1.37
C TYR A 58 -11.89 -12.44 -0.41
#